data_AF-A0A7X7ZH55-F1
#
_entry.id   AF-A0A7X7ZH55-F1
#
_cell.length_a   1.000
_cell.length_b   1.000
_cell.length_c   1.000
_cell.angle_alpha   90.00
_cell.angle_beta   90.00
_cell.angle_gamma   90.00
#
_symmetry.space_group_name_H-M   'P 1'
#
loop_
_entity.id
_entity.type
_entity.pdbx_description
1 polymer ?
#
loop_
_entity_poly.entity_id
_entity_poly.type
_entity_poly.pdbx_seq_one_letter_code
_entity_poly.pdbx_strand_id
1 'polypeptide(L)'
;MNTTITAHDWVDAVPFRAWVRQLVSDTGLPWRVIARAAGVSSATVHALLVGRDGRLVRRLRQMDGRLLLQVSHQRLAALDGEPASCDSLR
;
A
#
# COMPACT_ATOMS: atom_id res chain seq x y z
N MET A 1 -10.81 13.36 -21.18
CA MET A 1 -9.58 12.61 -21.47
C MET A 1 -9.85 11.15 -21.13
N ASN A 2 -10.08 10.31 -22.13
CA ASN A 2 -10.46 8.91 -21.92
C ASN A 2 -9.20 8.07 -21.75
N THR A 3 -8.89 7.65 -20.53
CA THR A 3 -7.83 6.69 -20.27
C THR A 3 -8.33 5.28 -20.62
N THR A 4 -7.96 4.82 -21.81
CA THR A 4 -8.01 3.41 -22.21
C THR A 4 -7.22 2.58 -21.21
N ILE A 5 -7.92 1.78 -20.40
CA ILE A 5 -7.34 0.77 -19.52
C ILE A 5 -6.89 -0.40 -20.42
N THR A 6 -5.62 -0.44 -20.82
CA THR A 6 -5.07 -1.54 -21.61
C THR A 6 -4.56 -2.65 -20.69
N ALA A 7 -4.85 -3.90 -21.05
CA ALA A 7 -4.66 -5.12 -20.25
C ALA A 7 -3.19 -5.50 -19.87
N HIS A 8 -2.23 -4.58 -20.00
CA HIS A 8 -0.84 -4.72 -19.51
C HIS A 8 -0.66 -4.33 -18.03
N ASP A 9 -1.76 -4.08 -17.32
CA ASP A 9 -1.80 -3.47 -15.98
C ASP A 9 -1.39 -4.37 -14.81
N TRP A 10 -0.74 -5.51 -15.00
CA TRP A 10 -0.42 -6.44 -13.91
C TRP A 10 1.08 -6.67 -13.78
N VAL A 11 1.61 -6.49 -12.57
CA VAL A 11 3.01 -6.71 -12.21
C VAL A 11 3.12 -7.83 -11.16
N ASP A 12 4.31 -8.42 -11.02
CA ASP A 12 4.56 -9.41 -9.95
C ASP A 12 4.36 -8.77 -8.57
N ALA A 13 3.58 -9.43 -7.72
CA ALA A 13 3.23 -8.94 -6.39
C ALA A 13 4.31 -9.22 -5.34
N VAL A 14 5.23 -10.17 -5.58
CA VAL A 14 6.28 -10.57 -4.62
C VAL A 14 7.15 -9.39 -4.15
N PRO A 15 7.73 -8.55 -5.03
CA PRO A 15 8.58 -7.44 -4.58
C PRO A 15 7.80 -6.42 -3.74
N PHE A 16 6.55 -6.11 -4.11
CA PHE A 16 5.72 -5.17 -3.36
C PHE A 16 5.30 -5.72 -1.99
N ARG A 17 5.11 -7.05 -1.87
CA ARG A 17 4.88 -7.68 -0.57
C ARG A 17 6.09 -7.53 0.35
N ALA A 18 7.28 -7.82 -0.18
CA ALA A 18 8.53 -7.66 0.57
C ALA A 18 8.70 -6.20 1.02
N TRP A 19 8.45 -5.27 0.10
CA TRP A 19 8.51 -3.83 0.38
C TRP A 19 7.57 -3.40 1.51
N VAL A 20 6.29 -3.78 1.46
CA VAL A 20 5.33 -3.41 2.52
C VAL A 20 5.73 -4.05 3.86
N ARG A 21 6.22 -5.29 3.87
CA ARG A 21 6.72 -5.91 5.11
C ARG A 21 7.91 -5.17 5.69
N GLN A 22 8.84 -4.74 4.83
CA GLN A 22 9.98 -3.93 5.25
C GLN A 22 9.51 -2.60 5.83
N LEU A 23 8.58 -1.89 5.18
CA LEU A 23 8.03 -0.64 5.70
C LEU A 23 7.37 -0.82 7.08
N VAL A 24 6.61 -1.89 7.29
CA VAL A 24 6.03 -2.23 8.60
C VAL A 24 7.14 -2.46 9.64
N SER A 25 8.16 -3.23 9.28
CA SER A 25 9.28 -3.54 10.18
C SER A 25 10.08 -2.28 10.56
N ASP A 26 10.34 -1.41 9.59
CA ASP A 26 11.22 -0.25 9.77
C ASP A 26 10.52 0.91 10.50
N THR A 27 9.19 1.03 10.35
CA THR A 27 8.42 2.13 10.93
C THR A 27 7.58 1.74 12.15
N GLY A 28 7.31 0.44 12.36
CA GLY A 28 6.35 -0.02 13.36
C GLY A 28 4.88 0.29 13.03
N LEU A 29 4.61 1.00 11.92
CA LEU A 29 3.26 1.42 11.58
C LEU A 29 2.38 0.25 11.10
N PRO A 30 1.09 0.24 11.45
CA PRO A 30 0.15 -0.73 10.90
C PRO A 30 0.07 -0.63 9.38
N TRP A 31 -0.01 -1.76 8.69
CA TRP A 31 -0.10 -1.81 7.22
C TRP A 31 -1.26 -0.99 6.63
N ARG A 32 -2.34 -0.76 7.40
CA ARG A 32 -3.48 0.10 7.01
C ARG A 32 -3.08 1.57 6.89
N VAL A 33 -2.20 2.04 7.76
CA VAL A 33 -1.65 3.41 7.71
C VAL A 33 -0.77 3.54 6.48
N ILE A 34 0.09 2.56 6.21
CA ILE A 34 0.92 2.51 5.00
C ILE A 34 0.05 2.50 3.73
N ALA A 35 -1.03 1.72 3.71
CA ALA A 35 -1.96 1.69 2.58
C ALA A 35 -2.59 3.07 2.32
N ARG A 36 -3.07 3.73 3.38
CA ARG A 36 -3.63 5.09 3.31
C ARG A 36 -2.59 6.10 2.83
N ALA A 37 -1.38 6.04 3.37
CA ALA A 37 -0.28 6.92 2.98
C ALA A 37 0.12 6.74 1.51
N ALA A 38 0.05 5.51 1.00
CA ALA A 38 0.29 5.18 -0.40
C ALA A 38 -0.88 5.55 -1.33
N GLY A 39 -2.06 5.88 -0.81
CA GLY A 39 -3.26 6.04 -1.63
C GLY A 39 -3.74 4.72 -2.25
N VAL A 40 -3.37 3.58 -1.66
CA VAL A 40 -3.78 2.24 -2.11
C VAL A 40 -4.86 1.70 -1.18
N SER A 41 -5.84 0.99 -1.74
CA SER A 41 -6.91 0.43 -0.92
C SER A 41 -6.37 -0.51 0.16
N SER A 42 -6.90 -0.42 1.38
CA SER A 42 -6.54 -1.36 2.46
C SER A 42 -6.83 -2.81 2.06
N ALA A 43 -7.87 -3.08 1.28
CA ALA A 43 -8.17 -4.43 0.80
C ALA A 43 -7.08 -4.98 -0.13
N THR A 44 -6.49 -4.12 -0.98
CA THR A 44 -5.36 -4.48 -1.85
C THR A 44 -4.13 -4.85 -1.02
N VAL A 45 -3.76 -4.02 -0.04
CA VAL A 45 -2.60 -4.27 0.82
C VAL A 45 -2.82 -5.50 1.71
N HIS A 46 -4.04 -5.69 2.23
CA HIS A 46 -4.40 -6.90 2.98
C HIS A 46 -4.24 -8.16 2.12
N ALA A 47 -4.83 -8.17 0.91
CA ALA A 47 -4.71 -9.28 -0.02
C ALA A 47 -3.25 -9.53 -0.44
N LEU A 48 -2.44 -8.47 -0.53
CA LEU A 48 -1.02 -8.57 -0.82
C LEU A 48 -0.26 -9.29 0.32
N LEU A 49 -0.54 -8.96 1.58
CA LEU A 49 0.16 -9.48 2.76
C LEU A 49 -0.32 -10.86 3.22
N VAL A 50 -1.64 -11.05 3.26
CA VAL A 50 -2.31 -12.22 3.83
C VAL A 50 -2.78 -13.19 2.75
N GLY A 51 -2.99 -12.70 1.53
CA GLY A 51 -3.57 -13.48 0.44
C GLY A 51 -5.09 -13.37 0.35
N ARG A 52 -5.67 -14.12 -0.60
CA ARG A 52 -7.11 -14.34 -0.77
C ARG A 52 -7.36 -15.84 -0.81
N ASP A 53 -8.36 -16.31 -0.07
CA ASP A 53 -8.74 -17.74 -0.01
C ASP A 53 -7.55 -18.65 0.33
N GLY A 54 -6.72 -18.22 1.29
CA GLY A 54 -5.51 -18.94 1.72
C GLY A 54 -4.35 -18.92 0.71
N ARG A 55 -4.47 -18.21 -0.41
CA ARG A 55 -3.43 -18.11 -1.44
C ARG A 55 -2.88 -16.70 -1.55
N LEU A 56 -1.56 -16.60 -1.57
CA LEU A 56 -0.87 -15.33 -1.78
C LEU A 56 -1.15 -14.78 -3.18
N VAL A 57 -1.46 -13.48 -3.25
CA VAL A 57 -1.65 -12.77 -4.51
C VAL A 57 -0.34 -12.80 -5.30
N ARG A 58 -0.40 -13.21 -6.57
CA ARG A 58 0.77 -13.26 -7.47
C ARG A 58 0.89 -12.05 -8.39
N ARG A 59 -0.20 -11.29 -8.57
CA ARG A 59 -0.24 -10.13 -9.46
C ARG A 59 -0.87 -8.95 -8.76
N LEU A 60 -0.23 -7.79 -8.89
CA LEU A 60 -0.71 -6.51 -8.39
C LEU A 60 -0.99 -5.59 -9.58
N ARG A 61 -1.98 -4.69 -9.46
CA ARG A 61 -2.19 -3.67 -10.50
C ARG A 61 -0.94 -2.78 -10.57
N GLN A 62 -0.46 -2.50 -11.77
CA GLN A 62 0.73 -1.66 -11.98
C GLN A 62 0.55 -0.29 -11.33
N MET A 63 -0.66 0.29 -11.39
CA MET A 63 -0.99 1.53 -10.71
C MET A 63 -0.77 1.44 -9.19
N ASP A 64 -1.30 0.40 -8.54
CA ASP A 64 -1.13 0.17 -7.10
C ASP A 64 0.36 -0.04 -6.75
N GLY A 65 1.10 -0.75 -7.61
CA GLY A 65 2.54 -0.94 -7.45
C GLY A 65 3.32 0.39 -7.52
N ARG A 66 3.00 1.26 -8.47
CA ARG A 66 3.61 2.60 -8.57
C ARG A 66 3.34 3.43 -7.33
N LEU A 67 2.10 3.44 -6.84
CA LEU A 67 1.70 4.15 -5.64
C LEU A 67 2.45 3.66 -4.39
N LEU A 68 2.61 2.34 -4.23
CA LEU A 68 3.38 1.77 -3.12
C LEU A 68 4.87 2.16 -3.14
N LEU A 69 5.45 2.33 -4.33
CA LEU A 69 6.85 2.74 -4.47
C LEU A 69 7.07 4.25 -4.22
N GLN A 70 6.03 5.07 -4.34
CA GLN A 70 6.11 6.50 -4.06
C GLN A 70 6.09 6.84 -2.57
N VAL A 71 5.77 5.87 -1.71
CA VAL A 71 5.85 6.03 -0.26
C VAL A 71 7.30 5.90 0.20
N SER A 72 7.83 6.98 0.77
CA SER A 72 9.15 7.00 1.41
C SER A 72 9.04 6.81 2.93
N HIS A 73 10.09 6.25 3.53
CA HIS A 73 10.23 6.14 4.99
C HIS A 73 10.06 7.49 5.70
N GLN A 74 10.59 8.57 5.12
CA GLN A 74 10.49 9.92 5.67
C GLN A 74 9.03 10.41 5.73
N ARG A 75 8.23 10.13 4.70
CA ARG A 75 6.81 10.49 4.69
C ARG A 75 6.00 9.67 5.69
N LEU A 76 6.37 8.43 5.94
CA LEU A 76 5.74 7.60 6.95
C LEU A 76 6.14 8.02 8.37
N ALA A 77 7.40 8.36 8.60
CA ALA A 77 7.87 8.85 9.90
C ALA A 77 7.16 10.15 10.32
N ALA A 78 6.83 11.02 9.36
CA ALA A 78 6.03 12.22 9.63
C ALA A 78 4.61 11.90 10.13
N LEU A 79 4.03 10.75 9.77
CA LEU A 79 2.69 10.35 10.22
C LEU A 79 2.67 9.86 11.68
N ASP A 80 3.81 9.40 12.19
CA ASP A 80 3.94 9.02 13.61
C ASP A 80 3.95 10.26 14.53
N GLY A 81 4.44 11.39 14.01
CA GLY A 81 4.48 12.67 14.72
C GLY A 81 3.20 13.51 14.62
N GLU A 82 2.28 13.17 13.73
CA GLU A 82 1.05 13.94 13.52
C GLU A 82 -0.12 13.26 14.26
N PRO A 83 -0.50 13.72 15.48
CA PRO A 83 -1.67 13.18 16.15
C PRO A 83 -2.87 13.37 15.24
N ALA A 84 -3.68 12.32 15.07
CA ALA A 84 -4.89 12.37 14.26
C ALA A 84 -5.72 13.58 14.70
N SER A 85 -5.85 14.58 13.83
CA SER A 85 -6.63 15.77 14.13
C SER A 85 -8.07 15.34 14.44
N CYS A 86 -8.53 15.67 15.64
CA CYS A 86 -9.88 15.37 16.11
C CYS A 86 -10.97 15.92 15.17
N ASP A 87 -10.67 16.94 14.36
CA ASP A 87 -11.59 17.49 13.35
C ASP A 87 -11.99 16.49 12.26
N SER A 88 -11.24 15.39 12.08
CA SER A 88 -11.59 14.33 11.14
C SER A 88 -12.58 13.29 11.69
N LEU A 89 -13.00 13.42 12.96
CA LEU A 89 -13.91 12.48 13.65
C LEU A 89 -15.35 12.99 13.76
N ARG A 90 -15.67 14.15 13.17
CA ARG A 90 -16.99 14.78 13.21
C ARG A 90 -17.74 14.58 11.90
#